data_AF-A0A6Y5YLG9-F1
#
_entry.id   AF-A0A6Y5YLG9-F1
#
_cell.length_a   1.000
_cell.length_b   1.000
_cell.length_c   1.000
_cell.angle_alpha   90.00
_cell.angle_beta   90.00
_cell.angle_gamma   90.00
#
_symmetry.space_group_name_H-M   'P 1'
#
loop_
_entity.id
_entity.type
_entity.pdbx_description
1 polymer ?
#
loop_
_entity_poly.entity_id
_entity_poly.type
_entity_poly.pdbx_seq_one_letter_code
_entity_poly.pdbx_strand_id
1 'polypeptide(L)'
;MANLLSTCTSESGNIQHISPQNAGWEYVGFDVWQLKAGESITLPSDERERCLVLVAGLASVKAADSFFYRIGQRMSPFERIPAYSVYLPHHTEAKVTAETDLELAVCSAPGFGELPVRLISPQEVGVEHRGKGRNQRLVHNILPDSQLADSLLVVEVYTNEGDTSSWPAHKHDTAVEGQETYLEETYYHRFNPPQGFCLQRVYTDDRSLDECMAVYNRDVVKVPKGYHPVATIAGYDNYYLNVMAGPLRKWRFTWEENHAWINSPDYPR
;
A
#
# COMPACT_ATOMS: atom_id res chain seq x y z
N MET A 1 12.48 -5.59 -20.97
CA MET A 1 11.23 -5.03 -20.42
C MET A 1 11.07 -5.58 -19.03
N ALA A 2 10.95 -4.71 -18.05
CA ALA A 2 10.70 -5.12 -16.67
C ALA A 2 9.24 -5.55 -16.52
N ASN A 3 8.98 -6.63 -15.77
CA ASN A 3 7.61 -7.09 -15.52
C ASN A 3 7.13 -6.57 -14.15
N LEU A 4 6.69 -5.31 -14.13
CA LEU A 4 6.32 -4.59 -12.90
C LEU A 4 4.84 -4.74 -12.53
N LEU A 5 3.95 -5.04 -13.49
CA LEU A 5 2.52 -5.21 -13.29
C LEU A 5 2.16 -6.68 -12.96
N SER A 6 1.37 -6.90 -11.92
CA SER A 6 0.76 -8.19 -11.59
C SER A 6 -0.76 -8.02 -11.57
N THR A 7 -1.44 -8.59 -12.56
CA THR A 7 -2.90 -8.66 -12.57
C THR A 7 -3.40 -9.74 -11.62
N CYS A 8 -4.65 -9.63 -11.16
CA CYS A 8 -5.23 -10.68 -10.32
C CYS A 8 -5.19 -12.06 -11.01
N THR A 9 -4.92 -13.10 -10.22
CA THR A 9 -4.86 -14.49 -10.70
C THR A 9 -6.23 -15.19 -10.64
N SER A 10 -7.13 -14.68 -9.80
CA SER A 10 -8.50 -15.19 -9.59
C SER A 10 -9.43 -14.08 -9.07
N GLU A 11 -10.72 -14.36 -9.01
CA GLU A 11 -11.73 -13.43 -8.43
C GLU A 11 -11.98 -13.65 -6.92
N SER A 12 -11.55 -14.79 -6.38
CA SER A 12 -11.73 -15.20 -4.99
C SER A 12 -10.49 -15.91 -4.44
N GLY A 13 -10.38 -16.00 -3.11
CA GLY A 13 -9.20 -16.58 -2.44
C GLY A 13 -8.04 -15.59 -2.44
N ASN A 14 -6.80 -16.08 -2.59
CA ASN A 14 -5.62 -15.22 -2.65
C ASN A 14 -5.45 -14.65 -4.07
N ILE A 15 -6.10 -13.52 -4.34
CA ILE A 15 -6.19 -12.93 -5.69
C ILE A 15 -4.90 -12.20 -6.10
N GLN A 16 -4.05 -11.82 -5.14
CA GLN A 16 -2.75 -11.21 -5.35
C GLN A 16 -1.75 -11.83 -4.39
N HIS A 17 -0.58 -12.22 -4.89
CA HIS A 17 0.51 -12.77 -4.10
C HIS A 17 1.85 -12.23 -4.60
N ILE A 18 2.33 -11.16 -3.97
CA ILE A 18 3.65 -10.59 -4.20
C ILE A 18 4.55 -10.99 -3.05
N SER A 19 5.66 -11.64 -3.35
CA SER A 19 6.67 -12.06 -2.38
C SER A 19 8.03 -11.55 -2.80
N PRO A 20 9.00 -11.44 -1.87
CA PRO A 20 10.35 -11.06 -2.25
C PRO A 20 10.93 -11.91 -3.39
N GLN A 21 10.64 -13.21 -3.37
CA GLN A 21 11.13 -14.16 -4.35
C GLN A 21 10.53 -13.92 -5.75
N ASN A 22 9.23 -13.63 -5.85
CA ASN A 22 8.58 -13.43 -7.15
C ASN A 22 8.67 -11.98 -7.66
N ALA A 23 8.91 -11.01 -6.77
CA ALA A 23 9.20 -9.63 -7.12
C ALA A 23 10.67 -9.43 -7.53
N GLY A 24 11.57 -10.32 -7.09
CA GLY A 24 13.00 -10.21 -7.33
C GLY A 24 13.67 -9.16 -6.44
N TRP A 25 13.21 -9.03 -5.19
CA TRP A 25 13.70 -8.06 -4.20
C TRP A 25 13.83 -8.72 -2.81
N GLU A 26 14.05 -7.96 -1.74
CA GLU A 26 14.51 -8.49 -0.44
C GLU A 26 13.46 -8.44 0.69
N TYR A 27 12.61 -7.42 0.76
CA TYR A 27 11.83 -7.11 1.98
C TYR A 27 10.33 -7.34 1.80
N VAL A 28 9.69 -6.61 0.88
CA VAL A 28 8.23 -6.44 0.86
C VAL A 28 7.53 -7.72 0.40
N GLY A 29 6.47 -8.09 1.11
CA GLY A 29 5.47 -9.04 0.64
C GLY A 29 4.07 -8.42 0.75
N PHE A 30 3.21 -8.74 -0.19
CA PHE A 30 1.86 -8.19 -0.26
C PHE A 30 0.89 -9.23 -0.83
N ASP A 31 -0.08 -9.63 -0.02
CA ASP A 31 -1.17 -10.52 -0.43
C ASP A 31 -2.52 -9.80 -0.35
N VAL A 32 -3.47 -10.20 -1.20
CA VAL A 32 -4.88 -9.81 -1.06
C VAL A 32 -5.77 -11.03 -1.10
N TRP A 33 -6.57 -11.19 -0.05
CA TRP A 33 -7.57 -12.23 0.08
C TRP A 33 -8.96 -11.65 -0.15
N GLN A 34 -9.67 -12.21 -1.13
CA GLN A 34 -11.09 -11.94 -1.36
C GLN A 34 -11.90 -13.13 -0.84
N LEU A 35 -12.50 -12.95 0.33
CA LEU A 35 -13.21 -13.98 1.08
C LEU A 35 -14.71 -13.71 1.12
N LYS A 36 -15.51 -14.78 1.14
CA LYS A 36 -16.94 -14.74 1.45
C LYS A 36 -17.19 -14.75 2.95
N ALA A 37 -18.33 -14.20 3.37
CA ALA A 37 -18.75 -14.25 4.76
C ALA A 37 -18.71 -15.70 5.31
N GLY A 38 -18.08 -15.88 6.47
CA GLY A 38 -17.88 -17.17 7.13
C GLY A 38 -16.59 -17.90 6.74
N GLU A 39 -15.92 -17.51 5.65
CA GLU A 39 -14.62 -18.08 5.30
C GLU A 39 -13.51 -17.60 6.25
N SER A 40 -12.41 -18.32 6.29
CA SER A 40 -11.28 -17.98 7.15
C SER A 40 -9.95 -18.35 6.51
N ILE A 41 -8.91 -17.62 6.89
CA ILE A 41 -7.52 -17.97 6.62
C ILE A 41 -6.73 -18.01 7.93
N THR A 42 -5.68 -18.83 7.94
CA THR A 42 -4.67 -18.83 9.01
C THR A 42 -3.35 -18.36 8.42
N LEU A 43 -2.80 -17.30 9.01
CA LEU A 43 -1.48 -16.78 8.72
C LEU A 43 -0.46 -17.50 9.61
N PRO A 44 0.66 -17.97 9.05
CA PRO A 44 1.62 -18.77 9.79
C PRO A 44 2.38 -17.94 10.83
N SER A 45 2.87 -18.61 11.88
CA SER A 45 3.96 -18.11 12.72
C SER A 45 5.27 -18.29 11.94
N ASP A 46 5.88 -17.18 11.52
CA ASP A 46 7.14 -17.16 10.76
C ASP A 46 7.96 -15.89 11.05
N GLU A 47 9.05 -15.68 10.31
CA GLU A 47 10.00 -14.55 10.51
C GLU A 47 9.47 -13.20 9.99
N ARG A 48 8.18 -13.07 9.67
CA ARG A 48 7.63 -11.85 9.05
C ARG A 48 6.63 -11.16 9.97
N GLU A 49 6.85 -9.88 10.23
CA GLU A 49 5.79 -9.03 10.78
C GLU A 49 4.73 -8.74 9.69
N ARG A 50 3.51 -8.46 10.13
CA ARG A 50 2.37 -8.21 9.24
C ARG A 50 1.52 -7.03 9.67
N CYS A 51 0.96 -6.33 8.71
CA CYS A 51 -0.15 -5.39 8.90
C CYS A 51 -1.34 -5.90 8.07
N LEU A 52 -2.40 -6.32 8.77
CA LEU A 52 -3.64 -6.75 8.15
C LEU A 52 -4.51 -5.53 7.92
N VAL A 53 -4.77 -5.14 6.67
CA VAL A 53 -5.60 -3.98 6.34
C VAL A 53 -6.95 -4.48 5.80
N LEU A 54 -8.04 -4.12 6.49
CA LEU A 54 -9.39 -4.42 6.03
C LEU A 54 -9.77 -3.40 4.95
N VAL A 55 -9.42 -3.69 3.69
CA VAL A 55 -9.66 -2.79 2.56
C VAL A 55 -11.16 -2.55 2.37
N ALA A 56 -11.97 -3.60 2.50
CA ALA A 56 -13.43 -3.52 2.53
C ALA A 56 -14.03 -4.71 3.28
N GLY A 57 -15.07 -4.48 4.08
CA GLY A 57 -15.79 -5.50 4.84
C GLY A 57 -15.37 -5.58 6.31
N LEU A 58 -15.97 -6.54 7.01
CA LEU A 58 -15.77 -6.79 8.43
C LEU A 58 -15.04 -8.12 8.65
N ALA A 59 -14.17 -8.17 9.66
CA ALA A 59 -13.46 -9.39 10.03
C ALA A 59 -13.34 -9.54 11.56
N SER A 60 -13.18 -10.78 12.00
CA SER A 60 -12.69 -11.11 13.33
C SER A 60 -11.27 -11.66 13.24
N VAL A 61 -10.38 -11.22 14.13
CA VAL A 61 -8.96 -11.61 14.14
C VAL A 61 -8.58 -12.18 15.50
N LYS A 62 -8.10 -13.42 15.53
CA LYS A 62 -7.49 -14.06 16.70
C LYS A 62 -5.98 -14.17 16.48
N ALA A 63 -5.19 -13.52 17.34
CA ALA A 63 -3.73 -13.56 17.28
C ALA A 63 -3.14 -13.42 18.69
N ALA A 64 -2.20 -14.30 19.05
CA ALA A 64 -1.70 -14.44 20.42
C ALA A 64 -2.88 -14.49 21.43
N ASP A 65 -2.81 -13.75 22.53
CA ASP A 65 -3.89 -13.66 23.53
C ASP A 65 -5.03 -12.70 23.11
N SER A 66 -4.87 -11.95 22.02
CA SER A 66 -5.85 -10.95 21.58
C SER A 66 -6.95 -11.53 20.69
N PHE A 67 -8.16 -11.00 20.83
CA PHE A 67 -9.27 -11.26 19.92
C PHE A 67 -9.99 -9.96 19.56
N PHE A 68 -9.96 -9.61 18.29
CA PHE A 68 -10.66 -8.44 17.75
C PHE A 68 -11.92 -8.93 17.04
N TYR A 69 -13.08 -8.70 17.63
CA TYR A 69 -14.36 -9.17 17.10
C TYR A 69 -14.99 -8.15 16.16
N ARG A 70 -15.35 -8.58 14.94
CA ARG A 70 -16.10 -7.79 13.95
C ARG A 70 -15.57 -6.36 13.74
N ILE A 71 -14.25 -6.22 13.65
CA ILE A 71 -13.60 -4.97 13.28
C ILE A 71 -13.77 -4.70 11.78
N GLY A 72 -13.55 -3.46 11.36
CA GLY A 72 -13.90 -2.97 10.03
C GLY A 72 -15.08 -2.00 10.09
N GLN A 73 -15.28 -1.25 9.01
CA GLN A 73 -16.40 -0.31 8.91
C GLN A 73 -16.82 -0.12 7.45
N ARG A 74 -15.88 0.30 6.59
CA ARG A 74 -16.16 0.55 5.18
C ARG A 74 -16.40 -0.76 4.43
N MET A 75 -17.41 -0.75 3.57
CA MET A 75 -17.75 -1.82 2.61
C MET A 75 -17.14 -1.57 1.23
N SER A 76 -16.54 -0.39 1.03
CA SER A 76 -15.74 -0.03 -0.14
C SER A 76 -14.60 0.90 0.28
N PRO A 77 -13.39 0.80 -0.29
CA PRO A 77 -12.34 1.79 -0.05
C PRO A 77 -12.83 3.20 -0.41
N PHE A 78 -13.70 3.33 -1.41
CA PHE A 78 -14.26 4.60 -1.90
C PHE A 78 -15.24 5.30 -0.95
N GLU A 79 -15.50 4.76 0.24
CA GLU A 79 -16.16 5.52 1.32
C GLU A 79 -15.25 6.60 1.92
N ARG A 80 -13.94 6.57 1.61
CA ARG A 80 -12.95 7.61 1.98
C ARG A 80 -12.85 7.85 3.49
N ILE A 81 -13.11 6.81 4.27
CA ILE A 81 -12.83 6.75 5.70
C ILE A 81 -11.67 5.78 5.96
N PRO A 82 -10.86 6.02 7.01
CA PRO A 82 -9.71 5.17 7.31
C PRO A 82 -10.07 3.69 7.51
N ALA A 83 -9.19 2.80 7.06
CA ALA A 83 -9.31 1.38 7.31
C ALA A 83 -9.13 1.03 8.79
N TYR A 84 -9.73 -0.10 9.20
CA TYR A 84 -9.25 -0.82 10.37
C TYR A 84 -8.07 -1.70 9.94
N SER A 85 -7.04 -1.75 10.78
CA SER A 85 -5.90 -2.64 10.56
C SER A 85 -5.46 -3.35 11.84
N VAL A 86 -4.75 -4.48 11.72
CA VAL A 86 -4.15 -5.20 12.84
C VAL A 86 -2.67 -5.42 12.56
N TYR A 87 -1.80 -4.92 13.45
CA TYR A 87 -0.39 -5.23 13.42
C TYR A 87 -0.12 -6.55 14.16
N LEU A 88 0.66 -7.41 13.52
CA LEU A 88 1.15 -8.68 14.07
C LEU A 88 2.69 -8.65 14.03
N PRO A 89 3.39 -8.88 15.16
CA PRO A 89 4.82 -9.11 15.11
C PRO A 89 5.10 -10.47 14.44
N HIS A 90 6.38 -10.71 14.11
CA HIS A 90 6.84 -12.03 13.71
C HIS A 90 6.54 -13.09 14.79
N HIS A 91 6.66 -14.37 14.42
CA HIS A 91 6.32 -15.54 15.23
C HIS A 91 4.87 -15.58 15.75
N THR A 92 3.95 -14.83 15.13
CA THR A 92 2.55 -14.77 15.54
C THR A 92 1.64 -15.44 14.51
N GLU A 93 1.14 -16.64 14.84
CA GLU A 93 0.02 -17.22 14.11
C GLU A 93 -1.23 -16.33 14.31
N ALA A 94 -1.98 -16.11 13.24
CA ALA A 94 -3.23 -15.38 13.30
C ALA A 94 -4.32 -16.04 12.45
N LYS A 95 -5.52 -16.19 13.01
CA LYS A 95 -6.71 -16.60 12.26
C LYS A 95 -7.57 -15.38 11.97
N VAL A 96 -7.92 -15.19 10.71
CA VAL A 96 -8.84 -14.14 10.25
C VAL A 96 -10.11 -14.81 9.72
N THR A 97 -11.25 -14.41 10.26
CA THR A 97 -12.58 -14.85 9.82
C THR A 97 -13.31 -13.69 9.17
N ALA A 98 -13.82 -13.88 7.96
CA ALA A 98 -14.63 -12.90 7.27
C ALA A 98 -16.05 -12.85 7.89
N GLU A 99 -16.42 -11.70 8.45
CA GLU A 99 -17.72 -11.48 9.11
C GLU A 99 -18.78 -10.94 8.14
N THR A 100 -18.30 -10.41 7.02
CA THR A 100 -19.02 -10.12 5.77
C THR A 100 -18.16 -10.64 4.60
N ASP A 101 -18.59 -10.45 3.36
CA ASP A 101 -17.63 -10.49 2.25
C ASP A 101 -16.49 -9.51 2.56
N LEU A 102 -15.24 -9.96 2.37
CA LEU A 102 -14.05 -9.30 2.88
C LEU A 102 -12.99 -9.20 1.78
N GLU A 103 -12.44 -8.00 1.62
CA GLU A 103 -11.21 -7.72 0.87
C GLU A 103 -10.13 -7.37 1.90
N LEU A 104 -9.25 -8.34 2.16
CA LEU A 104 -8.20 -8.25 3.18
C LEU A 104 -6.83 -8.15 2.51
N ALA A 105 -6.11 -7.05 2.73
CA ALA A 105 -4.70 -6.97 2.37
C ALA A 105 -3.83 -7.44 3.54
N VAL A 106 -2.82 -8.26 3.24
CA VAL A 106 -1.82 -8.73 4.20
C VAL A 106 -0.46 -8.16 3.76
N CYS A 107 -0.08 -7.05 4.37
CA CYS A 107 1.21 -6.41 4.18
C CYS A 107 2.25 -7.15 5.04
N SER A 108 3.42 -7.50 4.50
CA SER A 108 4.46 -8.20 5.26
C SER A 108 5.87 -7.72 4.95
N ALA A 109 6.75 -7.79 5.93
CA ALA A 109 8.18 -7.50 5.82
C ALA A 109 8.94 -8.32 6.89
N PRO A 110 10.28 -8.39 6.85
CA PRO A 110 11.05 -9.04 7.92
C PRO A 110 10.71 -8.45 9.29
N GLY A 111 10.45 -9.31 10.28
CA GLY A 111 10.26 -8.90 11.67
C GLY A 111 11.39 -9.46 12.54
N PHE A 112 11.74 -8.73 13.60
CA PHE A 112 12.86 -9.05 14.49
C PHE A 112 12.72 -8.43 15.89
N GLY A 113 11.72 -7.58 16.11
CA GLY A 113 11.42 -6.94 17.38
C GLY A 113 10.35 -7.66 18.19
N GLU A 114 10.03 -7.12 19.36
CA GLU A 114 9.15 -7.74 20.36
C GLU A 114 7.85 -6.94 20.57
N LEU A 115 7.42 -6.20 19.55
CA LEU A 115 6.20 -5.38 19.62
C LEU A 115 4.96 -6.26 19.84
N PRO A 116 3.95 -5.82 20.61
CA PRO A 116 2.74 -6.60 20.81
C PRO A 116 1.82 -6.54 19.57
N VAL A 117 0.98 -7.56 19.44
CA VAL A 117 -0.21 -7.49 18.58
C VAL A 117 -1.04 -6.28 18.98
N ARG A 118 -1.48 -5.47 18.00
CA ARG A 118 -2.35 -4.32 18.27
C ARG A 118 -3.32 -4.02 17.14
N LEU A 119 -4.45 -3.44 17.50
CA LEU A 119 -5.36 -2.79 16.57
C LEU A 119 -4.77 -1.44 16.14
N ILE A 120 -5.00 -1.07 14.89
CA ILE A 120 -4.83 0.28 14.37
C ILE A 120 -6.22 0.69 13.86
N SER A 121 -6.97 1.36 14.74
CA SER A 121 -8.33 1.83 14.45
C SER A 121 -8.30 3.14 13.64
N PRO A 122 -9.43 3.58 13.05
CA PRO A 122 -9.51 4.86 12.34
C PRO A 122 -9.04 6.06 13.17
N GLN A 123 -9.13 6.00 14.50
CA GLN A 123 -8.67 7.07 15.39
C GLN A 123 -7.14 7.18 15.48
N GLU A 124 -6.41 6.11 15.14
CA GLU A 124 -4.96 6.04 15.16
C GLU A 124 -4.34 6.35 13.79
N VAL A 125 -5.16 6.39 12.73
CA VAL A 125 -4.72 6.66 11.37
C VAL A 125 -4.57 8.16 11.14
N GLY A 126 -3.37 8.60 10.76
CA GLY A 126 -3.12 10.00 10.43
C GLY A 126 -3.74 10.38 9.08
N VAL A 127 -4.74 11.26 9.08
CA VAL A 127 -5.42 11.74 7.87
C VAL A 127 -4.86 13.09 7.43
N GLU A 128 -4.47 13.21 6.16
CA GLU A 128 -3.99 14.47 5.59
C GLU A 128 -4.47 14.71 4.16
N HIS A 129 -4.49 15.98 3.75
CA HIS A 129 -4.70 16.37 2.37
C HIS A 129 -3.39 16.91 1.80
N ARG A 130 -2.84 16.25 0.78
CA ARG A 130 -1.52 16.57 0.23
C ARG A 130 -1.64 17.18 -1.16
N GLY A 131 -1.01 18.34 -1.37
CA GLY A 131 -0.99 19.08 -2.65
C GLY A 131 -2.18 20.03 -2.85
N LYS A 132 -2.29 20.58 -4.06
CA LYS A 132 -3.32 21.56 -4.48
C LYS A 132 -3.77 21.26 -5.90
N GLY A 133 -4.98 21.67 -6.28
CA GLY A 133 -5.49 21.54 -7.65
C GLY A 133 -5.46 20.10 -8.15
N ARG A 134 -4.93 19.90 -9.36
CA ARG A 134 -4.74 18.57 -10.00
C ARG A 134 -3.71 17.66 -9.32
N ASN A 135 -3.17 18.08 -8.17
CA ASN A 135 -2.24 17.32 -7.36
C ASN A 135 -2.75 17.18 -5.90
N GLN A 136 -4.03 17.49 -5.62
CA GLN A 136 -4.60 17.32 -4.29
C GLN A 136 -5.08 15.88 -4.08
N ARG A 137 -4.64 15.23 -2.99
CA ARG A 137 -5.02 13.86 -2.65
C ARG A 137 -5.42 13.76 -1.18
N LEU A 138 -6.26 12.78 -0.86
CA LEU A 138 -6.51 12.36 0.52
C LEU A 138 -5.56 11.20 0.83
N VAL A 139 -4.85 11.28 1.96
CA VAL A 139 -3.87 10.29 2.39
C VAL A 139 -4.23 9.82 3.79
N HIS A 140 -4.23 8.51 4.00
CA HIS A 140 -4.38 7.90 5.31
C HIS A 140 -3.10 7.12 5.65
N ASN A 141 -2.36 7.64 6.63
CA ASN A 141 -1.11 7.07 7.12
C ASN A 141 -1.43 5.96 8.15
N ILE A 142 -1.67 4.73 7.67
CA ILE A 142 -2.04 3.57 8.48
C ILE A 142 -0.90 3.17 9.42
N LEU A 143 0.32 3.07 8.90
CA LEU A 143 1.50 2.68 9.68
C LEU A 143 2.74 3.48 9.21
N PRO A 144 2.84 4.78 9.55
CA PRO A 144 3.96 5.63 9.13
C PRO A 144 5.24 5.34 9.92
N ASP A 145 6.35 5.94 9.52
CA ASP A 145 7.67 5.77 10.16
C ASP A 145 7.79 6.44 11.55
N SER A 146 6.76 7.19 11.94
CA SER A 146 6.56 7.78 13.27
C SER A 146 5.80 6.85 14.23
N GLN A 147 5.25 5.74 13.75
CA GLN A 147 4.56 4.72 14.54
C GLN A 147 5.41 3.45 14.62
N LEU A 148 5.11 2.56 15.57
CA LEU A 148 5.95 1.39 15.88
C LEU A 148 5.71 0.22 14.90
N ALA A 149 6.77 -0.23 14.23
CA ALA A 149 6.91 -1.51 13.52
C ALA A 149 8.41 -1.73 13.25
N ASP A 150 8.81 -2.95 12.93
CA ASP A 150 10.21 -3.28 12.67
C ASP A 150 10.64 -2.75 11.30
N SER A 151 9.83 -3.02 10.28
CA SER A 151 10.13 -2.78 8.86
C SER A 151 9.01 -2.05 8.13
N LEU A 152 7.74 -2.40 8.39
CA LEU A 152 6.58 -2.01 7.59
C LEU A 152 6.27 -0.51 7.65
N LEU A 153 6.05 0.04 6.46
CA LEU A 153 5.39 1.33 6.23
C LEU A 153 4.15 1.07 5.38
N VAL A 154 2.99 1.55 5.83
CA VAL A 154 1.70 1.32 5.14
C VAL A 154 0.91 2.62 5.03
N VAL A 155 0.49 2.96 3.83
CA VAL A 155 -0.28 4.17 3.52
C VAL A 155 -1.30 3.86 2.43
N GLU A 156 -2.49 4.45 2.53
CA GLU A 156 -3.46 4.44 1.42
C GLU A 156 -3.72 5.87 0.93
N VAL A 157 -3.92 6.00 -0.38
CA VAL A 157 -4.08 7.29 -1.05
C VAL A 157 -5.28 7.25 -1.97
N TYR A 158 -5.99 8.37 -2.01
CA TYR A 158 -7.10 8.60 -2.91
C TYR A 158 -6.79 9.74 -3.86
N THR A 159 -6.85 9.44 -5.15
CA THR A 159 -6.60 10.37 -6.24
C THR A 159 -7.85 10.44 -7.10
N ASN A 160 -8.48 11.61 -7.15
CA ASN A 160 -9.69 11.77 -7.94
C ASN A 160 -9.37 11.69 -9.43
N GLU A 161 -10.38 11.40 -10.24
CA GLU A 161 -10.25 11.36 -11.69
C GLU A 161 -9.61 12.65 -12.29
N GLY A 162 -8.65 12.48 -13.20
CA GLY A 162 -7.92 13.57 -13.85
C GLY A 162 -6.83 14.24 -13.01
N ASP A 163 -6.61 13.82 -11.76
CA ASP A 163 -5.52 14.26 -10.91
C ASP A 163 -4.29 13.34 -11.02
N THR A 164 -3.13 13.83 -10.56
CA THR A 164 -1.87 13.07 -10.50
C THR A 164 -1.44 12.85 -9.05
N SER A 165 -0.98 11.64 -8.74
CA SER A 165 -0.44 11.29 -7.42
C SER A 165 0.91 10.58 -7.50
N SER A 166 1.52 10.31 -6.34
CA SER A 166 2.97 10.04 -6.23
C SER A 166 3.79 11.07 -7.05
N TRP A 167 3.31 12.32 -6.99
CA TRP A 167 3.73 13.46 -7.81
C TRP A 167 3.84 14.74 -6.95
N PRO A 168 4.90 15.56 -7.06
CA PRO A 168 6.04 15.45 -7.98
C PRO A 168 6.81 14.15 -7.85
N ALA A 169 7.39 13.70 -8.96
CA ALA A 169 8.11 12.43 -9.05
C ALA A 169 9.16 12.36 -7.94
N HIS A 170 9.19 11.24 -7.22
CA HIS A 170 10.16 10.98 -6.17
C HIS A 170 10.63 9.53 -6.22
N LYS A 171 11.81 9.26 -5.67
CA LYS A 171 12.40 7.93 -5.56
C LYS A 171 12.98 7.70 -4.16
N HIS A 172 12.98 6.45 -3.74
CA HIS A 172 13.58 5.94 -2.51
C HIS A 172 14.20 4.58 -2.82
N ASP A 173 15.22 4.59 -3.67
CA ASP A 173 15.83 3.40 -4.27
C ASP A 173 17.33 3.27 -3.96
N THR A 174 17.88 4.24 -3.24
CA THR A 174 19.30 4.27 -2.89
C THR A 174 19.47 4.76 -1.45
N ALA A 175 20.31 4.08 -0.67
CA ALA A 175 20.70 4.56 0.65
C ALA A 175 21.68 5.72 0.51
N VAL A 176 21.19 6.95 0.65
CA VAL A 176 21.99 8.18 0.69
C VAL A 176 21.83 8.79 2.08
N GLU A 177 22.91 8.80 2.86
CA GLU A 177 22.88 9.22 4.26
C GLU A 177 22.22 10.60 4.43
N GLY A 178 21.19 10.67 5.27
CA GLY A 178 20.45 11.90 5.53
C GLY A 178 19.46 12.33 4.45
N GLN A 179 19.47 11.74 3.25
CA GLN A 179 18.71 12.22 2.09
C GLN A 179 17.69 11.20 1.57
N GLU A 180 18.10 9.96 1.37
CA GLU A 180 17.28 8.92 0.73
C GLU A 180 17.49 7.57 1.39
N THR A 181 16.45 6.76 1.46
CA THR A 181 16.50 5.36 1.91
C THR A 181 16.13 4.42 0.77
N TYR A 182 16.71 3.22 0.76
CA TYR A 182 16.19 2.15 -0.10
C TYR A 182 14.91 1.60 0.53
N LEU A 183 13.79 1.76 -0.17
CA LEU A 183 12.49 1.21 0.17
C LEU A 183 11.86 0.61 -1.09
N GLU A 184 11.65 -0.69 -1.07
CA GLU A 184 10.77 -1.35 -2.04
C GLU A 184 9.35 -0.87 -1.84
N GLU A 185 8.56 -0.74 -2.90
CA GLU A 185 7.15 -0.32 -2.78
C GLU A 185 6.22 -1.14 -3.68
N THR A 186 5.08 -1.55 -3.13
CA THR A 186 3.94 -2.07 -3.91
C THR A 186 2.82 -1.03 -4.00
N TYR A 187 2.04 -1.09 -5.07
CA TYR A 187 0.80 -0.30 -5.25
C TYR A 187 -0.34 -1.25 -5.60
N TYR A 188 -1.34 -1.40 -4.72
CA TYR A 188 -2.56 -2.14 -5.03
C TYR A 188 -3.68 -1.19 -5.42
N HIS A 189 -4.09 -1.19 -6.69
CA HIS A 189 -5.02 -0.20 -7.23
C HIS A 189 -6.48 -0.64 -7.16
N ARG A 190 -7.37 0.32 -6.89
CA ARG A 190 -8.81 0.18 -7.05
C ARG A 190 -9.36 1.35 -7.85
N PHE A 191 -10.48 1.13 -8.54
CA PHE A 191 -11.15 2.15 -9.34
C PHE A 191 -12.66 2.24 -9.06
N ASN A 192 -13.19 3.45 -9.19
CA ASN A 192 -14.61 3.72 -9.14
C ASN A 192 -15.00 4.66 -10.31
N PRO A 193 -15.82 4.21 -11.27
CA PRO A 193 -16.36 2.86 -11.45
C PRO A 193 -15.28 1.78 -11.71
N PRO A 194 -15.56 0.48 -11.42
CA PRO A 194 -14.55 -0.57 -11.32
C PRO A 194 -13.91 -1.03 -12.64
N GLN A 195 -14.44 -0.63 -13.79
CA GLN A 195 -13.83 -0.89 -15.10
C GLN A 195 -12.74 0.12 -15.50
N GLY A 196 -12.50 1.12 -14.64
CA GLY A 196 -11.48 2.14 -14.85
C GLY A 196 -10.06 1.61 -14.83
N PHE A 197 -9.14 2.48 -15.24
CA PHE A 197 -7.70 2.26 -15.17
C PHE A 197 -6.97 3.59 -14.93
N CYS A 198 -5.70 3.51 -14.51
CA CYS A 198 -4.76 4.63 -14.52
C CYS A 198 -3.53 4.30 -15.35
N LEU A 199 -2.72 5.31 -15.65
CA LEU A 199 -1.37 5.12 -16.18
C LEU A 199 -0.37 5.33 -15.03
N GLN A 200 0.33 4.26 -14.65
CA GLN A 200 1.48 4.37 -13.74
C GLN A 200 2.76 4.20 -14.55
N ARG A 201 3.73 5.08 -14.33
CA ARG A 201 5.04 5.02 -15.00
C ARG A 201 6.12 4.82 -13.96
N VAL A 202 6.98 3.82 -14.12
CA VAL A 202 8.16 3.60 -13.27
C VAL A 202 9.41 3.83 -14.10
N TYR A 203 10.22 4.82 -13.74
CA TYR A 203 11.38 5.22 -14.54
C TYR A 203 12.56 5.78 -13.72
N THR A 204 13.78 5.64 -14.23
CA THR A 204 15.00 6.22 -13.64
C THR A 204 15.44 7.46 -14.41
N ASP A 205 16.34 8.29 -13.85
CA ASP A 205 16.87 9.49 -14.53
C ASP A 205 17.46 9.16 -15.91
N ASP A 206 18.21 8.06 -16.00
CA ASP A 206 18.88 7.59 -17.22
C ASP A 206 17.98 6.79 -18.18
N ARG A 207 16.72 6.53 -17.80
CA ARG A 207 15.75 5.71 -18.55
C ARG A 207 16.19 4.28 -18.83
N SER A 208 17.16 3.75 -18.08
CA SER A 208 17.50 2.32 -18.12
C SER A 208 16.33 1.45 -17.64
N LEU A 209 15.47 2.01 -16.79
CA LEU A 209 14.11 1.57 -16.54
C LEU A 209 13.16 2.71 -16.96
N ASP A 210 12.16 2.40 -17.79
CA ASP A 210 11.10 3.35 -18.20
C ASP A 210 9.89 2.56 -18.71
N GLU A 211 9.04 2.12 -17.80
CA GLU A 211 7.87 1.29 -18.10
C GLU A 211 6.60 2.08 -17.76
N CYS A 212 5.67 2.17 -18.70
CA CYS A 212 4.35 2.75 -18.48
C CYS A 212 3.28 1.68 -18.64
N MET A 213 2.41 1.55 -17.64
CA MET A 213 1.43 0.47 -17.54
C MET A 213 0.03 1.06 -17.41
N ALA A 214 -0.92 0.50 -18.17
CA ALA A 214 -2.34 0.68 -17.90
C ALA A 214 -2.74 -0.28 -16.76
N VAL A 215 -3.00 0.27 -15.59
CA VAL A 215 -3.27 -0.49 -14.37
C VAL A 215 -4.77 -0.54 -14.13
N TYR A 216 -5.35 -1.73 -14.06
CA TYR A 216 -6.77 -1.95 -13.86
C TYR A 216 -7.09 -2.30 -12.40
N ASN A 217 -8.37 -2.44 -12.13
CA ASN A 217 -8.91 -2.67 -10.81
C ASN A 217 -8.39 -3.98 -10.17
N ARG A 218 -7.82 -3.84 -8.97
CA ARG A 218 -7.14 -4.88 -8.17
C ARG A 218 -5.76 -5.31 -8.68
N ASP A 219 -5.22 -4.65 -9.68
CA ASP A 219 -3.85 -4.91 -10.11
C ASP A 219 -2.83 -4.37 -9.09
N VAL A 220 -1.65 -4.98 -9.09
CA VAL A 220 -0.50 -4.54 -8.30
C VAL A 220 0.64 -4.08 -9.20
N VAL A 221 1.20 -2.91 -8.92
CA VAL A 221 2.47 -2.47 -9.51
C VAL A 221 3.58 -2.57 -8.47
N LYS A 222 4.73 -3.10 -8.88
CA LYS A 222 5.95 -3.21 -8.09
C LYS A 222 6.92 -2.10 -8.50
N VAL A 223 7.44 -1.37 -7.52
CA VAL A 223 8.44 -0.30 -7.71
C VAL A 223 9.75 -0.74 -7.05
N PRO A 224 10.64 -1.42 -7.80
CA PRO A 224 11.94 -1.82 -7.26
C PRO A 224 12.95 -0.67 -7.22
N LYS A 225 12.75 0.36 -8.05
CA LYS A 225 13.56 1.58 -8.12
C LYS A 225 12.88 2.67 -8.96
N GLY A 226 13.42 3.89 -8.91
CA GLY A 226 13.04 5.00 -9.76
C GLY A 226 11.80 5.77 -9.31
N TYR A 227 11.47 6.77 -10.11
CA TYR A 227 10.28 7.59 -10.00
C TYR A 227 9.04 6.82 -10.42
N HIS A 228 7.92 7.03 -9.74
CA HIS A 228 6.73 6.19 -9.90
C HIS A 228 5.39 6.95 -9.83
N PRO A 229 5.19 8.04 -10.60
CA PRO A 229 3.93 8.79 -10.60
C PRO A 229 2.74 7.99 -11.14
N VAL A 230 1.55 8.36 -10.67
CA VAL A 230 0.25 7.81 -11.09
C VAL A 230 -0.57 8.93 -11.72
N ALA A 231 -0.97 8.75 -12.98
CA ALA A 231 -1.87 9.63 -13.70
C ALA A 231 -3.24 8.96 -13.86
N THR A 232 -4.27 9.53 -13.23
CA THR A 232 -5.64 9.01 -13.31
C THR A 232 -6.32 9.44 -14.61
N ILE A 233 -7.39 8.74 -14.97
CA ILE A 233 -8.15 8.99 -16.20
C ILE A 233 -9.51 9.58 -15.84
N ALA A 234 -9.96 10.55 -16.65
CA ALA A 234 -11.26 11.15 -16.49
C ALA A 234 -12.39 10.09 -16.45
N GLY A 235 -13.31 10.25 -15.50
CA GLY A 235 -14.41 9.33 -15.20
C GLY A 235 -14.07 8.20 -14.20
N TYR A 236 -12.81 8.06 -13.76
CA TYR A 236 -12.38 6.95 -12.89
C TYR A 236 -11.56 7.43 -11.70
N ASP A 237 -12.21 7.53 -10.54
CA ASP A 237 -11.51 7.77 -9.27
C ASP A 237 -10.60 6.59 -8.95
N ASN A 238 -9.42 6.90 -8.41
CA ASN A 238 -8.42 5.91 -8.06
C ASN A 238 -8.15 5.90 -6.55
N TYR A 239 -7.99 4.69 -6.03
CA TYR A 239 -7.45 4.40 -4.71
C TYR A 239 -6.24 3.49 -4.88
N TYR A 240 -5.22 3.65 -4.05
CA TYR A 240 -4.22 2.60 -3.89
C TYR A 240 -3.74 2.44 -2.44
N LEU A 241 -3.38 1.21 -2.11
CA LEU A 241 -2.72 0.84 -0.85
C LEU A 241 -1.25 0.53 -1.14
N ASN A 242 -0.35 1.20 -0.41
CA ASN A 242 1.08 0.99 -0.50
C ASN A 242 1.63 0.21 0.69
N VAL A 243 2.63 -0.61 0.39
CA VAL A 243 3.52 -1.22 1.39
C VAL A 243 4.95 -0.89 1.02
N MET A 244 5.69 -0.34 1.97
CA MET A 244 7.12 -0.13 1.85
C MET A 244 7.89 -0.83 2.97
N ALA A 245 9.08 -1.31 2.63
CA ALA A 245 10.07 -1.80 3.58
C ALA A 245 11.47 -1.77 2.95
N GLY A 246 12.49 -1.74 3.81
CA GLY A 246 13.90 -1.73 3.43
C GLY A 246 14.79 -1.87 4.67
N PRO A 247 16.12 -1.81 4.53
CA PRO A 247 17.05 -2.03 5.64
C PRO A 247 16.97 -0.94 6.72
N LEU A 248 16.44 0.24 6.39
CA LEU A 248 16.21 1.33 7.33
C LEU A 248 14.75 1.81 7.23
N ARG A 249 13.99 1.64 8.31
CA ARG A 249 12.59 2.07 8.40
C ARG A 249 12.47 3.59 8.58
N LYS A 250 12.76 4.33 7.52
CA LYS A 250 12.54 5.79 7.41
C LYS A 250 12.10 6.13 6.00
N TRP A 251 11.04 6.92 5.87
CA TRP A 251 10.58 7.37 4.55
C TRP A 251 11.34 8.63 4.16
N ARG A 252 12.42 8.45 3.40
CA ARG A 252 13.25 9.53 2.86
C ARG A 252 13.40 9.32 1.37
N PHE A 253 13.09 10.35 0.60
CA PHE A 253 13.02 10.27 -0.85
C PHE A 253 13.65 11.51 -1.48
N THR A 254 14.12 11.35 -2.72
CA THR A 254 14.63 12.43 -3.57
C THR A 254 13.58 12.76 -4.62
N TRP A 255 13.26 14.05 -4.80
CA TRP A 255 12.43 14.52 -5.91
C TRP A 255 13.21 14.57 -7.21
N GLU A 256 12.54 14.33 -8.34
CA GLU A 256 13.09 14.63 -9.67
C GLU A 256 13.27 16.15 -9.82
N GLU A 257 14.50 16.59 -10.09
CA GLU A 257 14.87 18.01 -10.13
C GLU A 257 13.98 18.83 -11.08
N ASN A 258 13.71 18.30 -12.28
CA ASN A 258 12.90 18.95 -13.31
C ASN A 258 11.45 19.23 -12.89
N HIS A 259 10.95 18.51 -11.89
CA HIS A 259 9.56 18.56 -11.45
C HIS A 259 9.39 19.07 -10.01
N ALA A 260 10.50 19.26 -9.29
CA ALA A 260 10.50 19.72 -7.91
C ALA A 260 9.83 21.10 -7.72
N TRP A 261 9.83 21.97 -8.75
CA TRP A 261 9.19 23.29 -8.71
C TRP A 261 7.68 23.21 -8.44
N ILE A 262 7.02 22.08 -8.70
CA ILE A 262 5.59 21.86 -8.44
C ILE A 262 5.27 21.85 -6.93
N ASN A 263 6.27 21.62 -6.08
CA ASN A 263 6.13 21.76 -4.62
C ASN A 263 6.11 23.23 -4.17
N SER A 264 6.49 24.17 -5.03
CA SER A 264 6.59 25.59 -4.68
C SER A 264 5.22 26.26 -4.55
N PRO A 265 5.16 27.44 -3.90
CA PRO A 265 3.95 28.26 -3.86
C PRO A 265 3.41 28.68 -5.24
N ASP A 266 4.25 28.64 -6.28
CA ASP A 266 3.92 29.09 -7.64
C ASP A 266 3.10 28.05 -8.43
N TYR A 267 2.98 26.82 -7.95
CA TYR A 267 2.15 25.81 -8.61
C TYR A 267 0.67 26.22 -8.57
N PRO A 268 0.01 26.33 -9.74
CA PRO A 268 -1.37 26.81 -9.82
C PRO A 268 -2.35 25.88 -9.09
N ARG A 269 -3.42 26.48 -8.58
CA ARG A 269 -4.56 25.77 -8.00
C ARG A 269 -5.47 25.21 -9.06
#